data_AF-A0A7V1WC60-F1
#
_entry.id   AF-A0A7V1WC60-F1
#
_cell.length_a   1.000
_cell.length_b   1.000
_cell.length_c   1.000
_cell.angle_alpha   90.00
_cell.angle_beta   90.00
_cell.angle_gamma   90.00
#
_symmetry.space_group_name_H-M   'P 1'
#
loop_
_entity.id
_entity.type
_entity.pdbx_description
1 polymer ?
#
loop_
_entity_poly.entity_id
_entity_poly.type
_entity_poly.pdbx_seq_one_letter_code
_entity_poly.pdbx_strand_id
1 'polypeptide(L)'
;MLSRTDKRWWAASLAAALAGAWLVQPATLLAQAGPRGERARFSLSESRPGPDGVPRFTLVADRADARVVLHELLTRAGQPHEIAADVAGTVQVRIRDATLDELLRRLPENADPPIRIQREGGVVRVTRNYAAERAAAEIRSRLRTGALRAQPRPGPIPGGYLAAPLIPVDRLVTLEVDRSRPVALSEVLARITAQTGYVVRLDRRAPRDLTFSGSIVRTPLPLVLQTIAETCGLRLTVRGQEAILVPAPLPSAPRRRP
;
A
#
# COMPACT_ATOMS: atom_id res chain seq x y z
N MET A 1 -54.49 -11.13 -24.19
CA MET A 1 -53.16 -11.77 -24.32
C MET A 1 -52.56 -11.89 -22.92
N LEU A 2 -52.60 -13.11 -22.40
CA LEU A 2 -51.94 -13.56 -21.17
C LEU A 2 -50.41 -13.57 -21.42
N SER A 3 -49.51 -13.29 -20.48
CA SER A 3 -49.23 -14.14 -19.32
C SER A 3 -48.38 -13.39 -18.28
N ARG A 4 -48.92 -13.31 -17.06
CA ARG A 4 -48.21 -13.18 -15.78
C ARG A 4 -48.15 -14.58 -15.19
N THR A 5 -46.98 -15.19 -15.12
CA THR A 5 -46.56 -16.33 -14.26
C THR A 5 -45.08 -16.57 -14.64
N ASP A 6 -44.11 -16.72 -13.74
CA ASP A 6 -44.00 -17.76 -12.73
C ASP A 6 -42.71 -17.57 -11.89
N LYS A 7 -42.67 -18.31 -10.77
CA LYS A 7 -41.54 -18.59 -9.85
C LYS A 7 -41.43 -17.77 -8.57
N ARG A 8 -42.47 -17.93 -7.75
CA ARG A 8 -42.39 -18.00 -6.27
C ARG A 8 -42.38 -19.47 -5.83
N TRP A 9 -41.23 -20.05 -5.48
CA TRP A 9 -41.09 -21.29 -4.69
C TRP A 9 -39.67 -21.18 -4.06
N TRP A 10 -39.44 -21.11 -2.75
CA TRP A 10 -39.86 -22.02 -1.70
C TRP A 10 -39.98 -21.29 -0.36
N ALA A 11 -41.09 -21.53 0.34
CA ALA A 11 -41.21 -21.36 1.77
C ALA A 11 -41.74 -22.68 2.35
N ALA A 12 -41.28 -22.97 3.57
CA ALA A 12 -41.86 -23.91 4.54
C ALA A 12 -41.67 -25.42 4.31
N SER A 13 -40.70 -25.97 5.05
CA SER A 13 -40.78 -27.25 5.76
C SER A 13 -39.91 -27.08 7.02
N LEU A 14 -40.23 -27.52 8.23
CA LEU A 14 -41.42 -28.05 8.87
C LEU A 14 -41.01 -28.07 10.36
N ALA A 15 -41.82 -27.50 11.25
CA ALA A 15 -41.62 -27.59 12.69
C ALA A 15 -42.31 -28.85 13.22
N ALA A 16 -41.60 -29.62 14.06
CA ALA A 16 -42.05 -30.62 15.04
C ALA A 16 -40.95 -31.69 15.15
N ALA A 17 -40.57 -32.28 16.28
CA ALA A 17 -40.88 -32.16 17.70
C ALA A 17 -39.89 -33.11 18.43
N LEU A 18 -39.98 -33.16 19.76
CA LEU A 18 -39.32 -34.08 20.73
C LEU A 18 -38.02 -33.50 21.31
N ALA A 19 -38.02 -32.90 22.50
CA ALA A 19 -38.29 -33.48 23.82
C ALA A 19 -37.37 -34.66 24.12
N GLY A 20 -36.32 -34.43 24.93
CA GLY A 20 -35.55 -35.51 25.53
C GLY A 20 -34.16 -35.11 25.98
N ALA A 21 -33.86 -35.40 27.24
CA ALA A 21 -32.54 -35.47 27.88
C ALA A 21 -31.86 -34.16 28.28
N TRP A 22 -32.22 -33.74 29.50
CA TRP A 22 -31.24 -33.28 30.48
C TRP A 22 -30.00 -34.18 30.47
N LEU A 23 -28.85 -33.61 30.14
CA LEU A 23 -27.55 -33.99 30.71
C LEU A 23 -26.73 -32.72 30.83
N VAL A 24 -26.82 -32.13 32.02
CA VAL A 24 -25.81 -31.20 32.54
C VAL A 24 -24.50 -31.98 32.58
N GLN A 25 -23.66 -31.82 31.56
CA GLN A 25 -22.24 -32.15 31.68
C GLN A 25 -21.52 -30.86 32.10
N PRO A 26 -20.95 -30.80 33.33
CA PRO A 26 -19.92 -29.81 33.60
C PRO A 26 -18.72 -30.25 32.77
N ALA A 27 -18.60 -29.69 31.56
CA ALA A 27 -17.35 -29.75 30.84
C ALA A 27 -16.37 -28.95 31.68
N THR A 28 -15.62 -29.67 32.50
CA THR A 28 -14.38 -29.27 33.14
C THR A 28 -13.57 -28.56 32.09
N LEU A 29 -13.60 -27.23 32.17
CA LEU A 29 -12.80 -26.34 31.38
C LEU A 29 -11.37 -26.56 31.86
N LEU A 30 -10.74 -27.59 31.31
CA LEU A 30 -9.33 -27.88 31.37
C LEU A 30 -8.65 -26.66 30.75
N ALA A 31 -8.38 -25.69 31.60
CA ALA A 31 -7.43 -24.64 31.37
C ALA A 31 -6.10 -25.35 31.11
N GLN A 32 -5.83 -25.65 29.83
CA GLN A 32 -4.51 -25.99 29.34
C GLN A 32 -3.64 -24.74 29.47
N ALA A 33 -3.19 -24.51 30.72
CA ALA A 33 -2.01 -23.74 31.06
C ALA A 33 -0.79 -24.52 30.58
N GLY A 34 -0.67 -24.68 29.26
CA GLY A 34 0.60 -24.98 28.63
C GLY A 34 1.59 -23.85 28.94
N PRO A 35 2.89 -24.13 28.89
CA PRO A 35 3.93 -23.22 29.31
C PRO A 35 3.73 -21.84 28.67
N ARG A 36 3.84 -20.79 29.50
CA ARG A 36 3.79 -19.36 29.15
C ARG A 36 5.00 -18.99 28.28
N GLY A 37 5.19 -19.66 27.15
CA GLY A 37 5.78 -19.03 25.98
C GLY A 37 4.84 -17.91 25.56
N GLU A 38 5.41 -16.82 25.08
CA GLU A 38 4.77 -15.59 24.61
C GLU A 38 3.71 -15.92 23.54
N ARG A 39 2.54 -16.42 23.95
CA ARG A 39 1.45 -16.82 23.05
C ARG A 39 0.99 -15.55 22.36
N ALA A 40 1.29 -15.45 21.07
CA ALA A 40 0.67 -14.52 20.13
C ALA A 40 -0.78 -14.26 20.53
N ARG A 41 -1.09 -13.02 20.93
CA ARG A 41 -2.41 -12.67 21.44
C ARG A 41 -3.27 -12.28 20.24
N PHE A 42 -3.98 -13.25 19.68
CA PHE A 42 -5.06 -13.01 18.75
C PHE A 42 -6.40 -13.10 19.48
N SER A 43 -7.22 -12.07 19.36
CA SER A 43 -8.61 -12.07 19.82
C SER A 43 -9.48 -11.32 18.81
N LEU A 44 -10.58 -11.97 18.45
CA LEU A 44 -11.62 -11.41 17.61
C LEU A 44 -12.93 -11.49 18.37
N SER A 45 -13.38 -10.36 18.91
CA SER A 45 -14.66 -10.28 19.62
C SER A 45 -15.69 -9.55 18.78
N GLU A 46 -16.90 -10.10 18.76
CA GLU A 46 -18.05 -9.42 18.17
C GLU A 46 -18.50 -8.31 19.12
N SER A 47 -18.63 -7.12 18.56
CA SER A 47 -19.13 -5.92 19.23
C SER A 47 -20.61 -5.76 18.91
N ARG A 48 -21.30 -4.87 19.64
CA ARG A 48 -22.71 -4.59 19.38
C ARG A 48 -22.90 -4.19 17.92
N PRO A 49 -23.98 -4.64 17.24
CA PRO A 49 -24.28 -4.19 15.89
C PRO A 49 -24.29 -2.66 15.82
N GLY A 50 -23.73 -2.12 14.74
CA GLY A 50 -23.71 -0.69 14.51
C GLY A 50 -25.12 -0.11 14.30
N PRO A 51 -25.24 1.22 14.15
CA PRO A 51 -26.53 1.86 13.82
C PRO A 51 -27.13 1.32 12.53
N ASP A 52 -26.30 0.82 11.61
CA ASP A 52 -26.68 0.25 10.32
C ASP A 52 -27.14 -1.22 10.42
N GLY A 53 -27.17 -1.81 11.63
CA GLY A 53 -27.50 -3.22 11.85
C GLY A 53 -26.40 -4.20 11.41
N VAL A 54 -25.29 -3.72 10.85
CA VAL A 54 -24.15 -4.54 10.44
C VAL A 54 -23.34 -4.97 11.67
N PRO A 55 -22.94 -6.25 11.79
CA PRO A 55 -22.11 -6.71 12.89
C PRO A 55 -20.74 -6.05 12.84
N ARG A 56 -20.26 -5.60 14.00
CA ARG A 56 -18.96 -4.94 14.16
C ARG A 56 -18.06 -5.81 15.02
N PHE A 57 -16.77 -5.73 14.77
CA PHE A 57 -15.78 -6.59 15.40
C PHE A 57 -14.65 -5.75 15.98
N THR A 58 -14.12 -6.23 17.10
CA THR A 58 -12.88 -5.74 17.69
C THR A 58 -11.82 -6.80 17.47
N LEU A 59 -10.81 -6.44 16.66
CA LEU A 59 -9.65 -7.25 16.35
C LEU A 59 -8.45 -6.74 17.15
N VAL A 60 -7.91 -7.61 18.01
CA VAL A 60 -6.63 -7.37 18.67
C VAL A 60 -5.70 -8.52 18.30
N ALA A 61 -4.65 -8.19 17.54
CA ALA A 61 -3.57 -9.09 17.19
C ALA A 61 -2.26 -8.47 17.66
N ASP A 62 -1.60 -9.09 18.61
CA ASP A 62 -0.26 -8.69 19.07
C ASP A 62 0.75 -9.75 18.66
N ARG A 63 1.53 -9.42 17.62
CA ARG A 63 2.47 -10.32 16.94
C ARG A 63 1.84 -11.67 16.56
N ALA A 64 0.58 -11.65 16.13
CA ALA A 64 -0.12 -12.86 15.74
C ALA A 64 0.26 -13.30 14.32
N ASP A 65 0.24 -14.60 14.06
CA ASP A 65 0.52 -15.13 12.73
C ASP A 65 -0.52 -14.61 11.72
N ALA A 66 -0.04 -13.91 10.69
CA ALA A 66 -0.88 -13.29 9.66
C ALA A 66 -1.83 -14.28 9.00
N ARG A 67 -1.39 -15.53 8.79
CA ARG A 67 -2.16 -16.59 8.13
C ARG A 67 -3.33 -17.04 8.99
N VAL A 68 -3.10 -17.18 10.30
CA VAL A 68 -4.15 -17.53 11.26
C VAL A 68 -5.20 -16.42 11.33
N VAL A 69 -4.76 -15.16 11.43
CA VAL A 69 -5.68 -14.02 11.51
C VAL A 69 -6.52 -13.89 10.23
N LEU A 70 -5.88 -14.02 9.05
CA LEU A 70 -6.57 -13.94 7.77
C LEU A 70 -7.54 -15.11 7.55
N HIS A 71 -7.15 -16.33 7.93
CA HIS A 71 -8.01 -17.50 7.83
C HIS A 71 -9.29 -17.34 8.67
N GLU A 72 -9.16 -16.89 9.91
CA GLU A 72 -10.30 -16.63 10.81
C GLU A 72 -11.23 -15.55 10.26
N LEU A 73 -10.68 -14.42 9.78
CA LEU A 73 -11.48 -13.34 9.22
C LEU A 73 -12.24 -13.76 7.94
N LEU A 74 -11.56 -14.47 7.02
CA LEU A 74 -12.17 -14.90 5.75
C LEU A 74 -13.21 -16.01 5.97
N THR A 75 -12.96 -16.91 6.93
CA THR A 75 -13.93 -17.93 7.34
C THR A 75 -15.18 -17.29 7.93
N ARG A 76 -15.03 -16.30 8.82
CA ARG A 76 -16.18 -15.55 9.36
C ARG A 76 -16.92 -14.72 8.33
N ALA A 77 -16.23 -14.21 7.31
CA ALA A 77 -16.86 -13.53 6.19
C ALA A 77 -17.65 -14.47 5.25
N GLY A 78 -17.52 -15.80 5.42
CA GLY A 78 -18.15 -16.78 4.53
C GLY A 78 -17.56 -16.76 3.11
N GLN A 79 -16.35 -16.25 2.94
CA GLN A 79 -15.71 -16.12 1.63
C GLN A 79 -14.79 -17.34 1.38
N PRO A 80 -14.95 -18.05 0.24
CA PRO A 80 -13.99 -19.07 -0.14
C PRO A 80 -12.64 -18.40 -0.37
N HIS A 81 -11.58 -18.98 0.19
CA HIS A 81 -10.28 -18.33 0.21
C HIS A 81 -9.14 -19.32 0.04
N GLU A 82 -8.06 -18.82 -0.57
CA GLU A 82 -6.80 -19.53 -0.75
C GLU A 82 -5.67 -18.65 -0.22
N ILE A 83 -4.98 -19.11 0.81
CA ILE A 83 -3.83 -18.40 1.39
C ILE A 83 -2.57 -19.11 0.92
N ALA A 84 -1.77 -18.41 0.10
CA ALA A 84 -0.53 -18.96 -0.41
C ALA A 84 0.44 -19.31 0.74
N ALA A 85 1.22 -20.38 0.56
CA ALA A 85 2.13 -20.89 1.59
C ALA A 85 3.25 -19.91 1.97
N ASP A 86 3.49 -18.91 1.13
CA ASP A 86 4.51 -17.87 1.29
C ASP A 86 4.03 -16.65 2.09
N VAL A 87 2.73 -16.61 2.45
CA VAL A 87 2.15 -15.66 3.39
C VAL A 87 2.56 -16.08 4.79
N ALA A 88 3.77 -15.67 5.17
CA ALA A 88 4.33 -15.79 6.51
C ALA A 88 4.61 -14.40 7.07
N GLY A 89 4.40 -14.20 8.37
CA GLY A 89 4.63 -12.92 9.02
C GLY A 89 3.82 -12.76 10.29
N THR A 90 4.14 -11.70 11.03
CA THR A 90 3.37 -11.31 12.21
C THR A 90 2.57 -10.05 11.92
N VAL A 91 1.34 -9.99 12.42
CA VAL A 91 0.48 -8.81 12.38
C VAL A 91 0.40 -8.24 13.78
N GLN A 92 0.62 -6.93 13.88
CA GLN A 92 0.39 -6.17 15.10
C GLN A 92 -0.66 -5.10 14.82
N VAL A 93 -1.91 -5.37 15.20
CA VAL A 93 -3.02 -4.46 14.94
C VAL A 93 -4.05 -4.46 16.06
N ARG A 94 -4.59 -3.29 16.35
CA ARG A 94 -5.67 -3.10 17.32
C ARG A 94 -6.75 -2.24 16.70
N ILE A 95 -7.76 -2.88 16.10
CA ILE A 95 -8.89 -2.22 15.46
C ILE A 95 -10.14 -2.50 16.30
N ARG A 96 -10.87 -1.45 16.65
CA ARG A 96 -12.12 -1.56 17.41
C ARG A 96 -13.29 -1.17 16.52
N ASP A 97 -14.42 -1.82 16.77
CA ASP A 97 -15.72 -1.48 16.19
C ASP A 97 -15.70 -1.32 14.65
N ALA A 98 -15.05 -2.25 13.97
CA ALA A 98 -14.92 -2.26 12.52
C ALA A 98 -15.71 -3.40 11.89
N THR A 99 -16.21 -3.18 10.68
CA THR A 99 -16.83 -4.24 9.88
C THR A 99 -15.78 -5.24 9.37
N LEU A 100 -16.21 -6.46 9.03
CA LEU A 100 -15.31 -7.49 8.46
C LEU A 100 -14.55 -6.98 7.21
N ASP A 101 -15.23 -6.25 6.32
CA ASP A 101 -14.62 -5.66 5.13
C ASP A 101 -13.58 -4.60 5.47
N GLU A 102 -13.80 -3.79 6.50
CA GLU A 102 -12.82 -2.80 6.96
C GLU A 102 -11.59 -3.47 7.59
N LEU A 103 -11.80 -4.53 8.37
CA LEU A 103 -10.70 -5.34 8.92
C LEU A 103 -9.85 -5.93 7.79
N LEU A 104 -10.47 -6.56 6.78
CA LEU A 104 -9.78 -7.13 5.62
C LEU A 104 -9.06 -6.07 4.78
N ARG A 105 -9.57 -4.83 4.73
CA ARG A 105 -8.92 -3.72 4.03
C ARG A 105 -7.69 -3.20 4.76
N ARG A 106 -7.75 -3.08 6.09
CA ARG A 106 -6.66 -2.48 6.90
C ARG A 106 -5.57 -3.47 7.26
N LEU A 107 -5.89 -4.76 7.37
CA LEU A 107 -4.93 -5.77 7.82
C LEU A 107 -3.68 -5.91 6.91
N PRO A 108 -3.79 -5.89 5.57
CA PRO A 108 -2.63 -6.00 4.68
C PRO A 108 -1.59 -4.88 4.86
N GLU A 109 -2.03 -3.69 5.27
CA GLU A 109 -1.17 -2.52 5.51
C GLU A 109 -0.38 -2.64 6.83
N ASN A 110 -0.86 -3.46 7.77
CA ASN A 110 -0.26 -3.64 9.10
C ASN A 110 0.49 -4.99 9.24
N ALA A 111 0.58 -5.75 8.14
CA ALA A 111 1.36 -6.97 8.09
C ALA A 111 2.82 -6.66 7.75
N ASP A 112 3.74 -7.27 8.51
CA ASP A 112 5.16 -7.29 8.19
C ASP A 112 5.57 -8.74 7.93
N PRO A 113 5.80 -9.14 6.67
CA PRO A 113 5.87 -8.35 5.42
C PRO A 113 4.48 -7.95 4.83
N PRO A 114 4.43 -6.95 3.91
CA PRO A 114 3.18 -6.51 3.29
C PRO A 114 2.49 -7.61 2.47
N ILE A 115 1.17 -7.71 2.61
CA ILE A 115 0.33 -8.73 1.97
C ILE A 115 -0.56 -8.09 0.90
N ARG A 116 -0.96 -8.86 -0.12
CA ARG A 116 -1.94 -8.45 -1.14
C ARG A 116 -3.10 -9.44 -1.18
N ILE A 117 -4.31 -8.91 -1.07
CA ILE A 117 -5.56 -9.66 -1.20
C ILE A 117 -6.13 -9.38 -2.58
N GLN A 118 -6.38 -10.42 -3.37
CA GLN A 118 -6.99 -10.34 -4.71
C GLN A 118 -8.27 -11.18 -4.74
N ARG A 119 -9.26 -10.74 -5.52
CA ARG A 119 -10.51 -11.50 -5.73
C ARG A 119 -10.49 -12.02 -7.16
N GLU A 120 -10.35 -13.33 -7.33
CA GLU A 120 -10.29 -14.00 -8.63
C GLU A 120 -11.41 -15.05 -8.69
N GLY A 121 -12.38 -14.88 -9.59
CA GLY A 121 -13.45 -15.88 -9.79
C GLY A 121 -14.32 -16.16 -8.57
N GLY A 122 -14.48 -15.19 -7.66
CA GLY A 122 -15.24 -15.36 -6.41
C GLY A 122 -14.44 -15.99 -5.26
N VAL A 123 -13.19 -16.40 -5.49
CA VAL A 123 -12.27 -16.86 -4.46
C VAL A 123 -11.33 -15.72 -4.07
N VAL A 124 -11.13 -15.54 -2.76
CA VAL A 124 -10.19 -14.56 -2.22
C VAL A 124 -8.80 -15.18 -2.13
N ARG A 125 -7.88 -14.71 -2.95
CA ARG A 125 -6.49 -15.17 -2.99
C ARG A 125 -5.60 -14.20 -2.22
N VAL A 126 -4.91 -14.73 -1.22
CA VAL A 126 -3.96 -13.96 -0.40
C VAL A 126 -2.54 -14.34 -0.80
N THR A 127 -1.74 -13.34 -1.19
CA THR A 127 -0.35 -13.50 -1.66
C THR A 127 0.56 -12.46 -1.01
N ARG A 128 1.85 -12.76 -0.86
CA ARG A 128 2.82 -11.77 -0.38
C ARG A 128 3.09 -10.71 -1.46
N ASN A 129 3.17 -9.44 -1.06
CA ASN A 129 3.48 -8.37 -1.99
C ASN A 129 5.00 -8.24 -2.21
N TYR A 130 5.56 -9.12 -3.03
CA TYR A 130 6.99 -9.08 -3.39
C TYR A 130 7.38 -7.84 -4.19
N ALA A 131 6.45 -7.06 -4.73
CA ALA A 131 6.79 -5.89 -5.55
C ALA A 131 7.52 -4.84 -4.71
N ALA A 132 7.06 -4.61 -3.46
CA ALA A 132 7.69 -3.66 -2.55
C ALA A 132 9.07 -4.14 -2.08
N GLU A 133 9.20 -5.42 -1.71
CA GLU A 133 10.48 -5.99 -1.28
C GLU A 133 11.48 -6.10 -2.43
N ARG A 134 11.07 -6.50 -3.64
CA ARG A 134 11.95 -6.51 -4.82
C ARG A 134 12.39 -5.10 -5.19
N ALA A 135 11.49 -4.12 -5.18
CA ALA A 135 11.86 -2.72 -5.44
C ALA A 135 12.86 -2.21 -4.38
N ALA A 136 12.60 -2.46 -3.09
CA ALA A 136 13.49 -2.05 -2.01
C ALA A 136 14.83 -2.79 -2.01
N ALA A 137 14.84 -4.08 -2.37
CA ALA A 137 16.04 -4.90 -2.50
C ALA A 137 16.86 -4.50 -3.72
N GLU A 138 16.22 -4.15 -4.83
CA GLU A 138 16.85 -3.65 -6.05
C GLU A 138 17.46 -2.26 -5.83
N ILE A 139 16.77 -1.38 -5.11
CA ILE A 139 17.35 -0.08 -4.69
C ILE A 139 18.54 -0.31 -3.77
N ARG A 140 18.43 -1.20 -2.77
CA ARG A 140 19.55 -1.53 -1.86
C ARG A 140 20.73 -2.19 -2.58
N SER A 141 20.47 -3.08 -3.54
CA SER A 141 21.53 -3.75 -4.30
C SER A 141 22.25 -2.76 -5.22
N ARG A 142 21.52 -1.84 -5.87
CA ARG A 142 22.08 -0.76 -6.69
C ARG A 142 22.90 0.24 -5.85
N LEU A 143 22.45 0.56 -4.64
CA LEU A 143 23.21 1.41 -3.70
C LEU A 143 24.48 0.72 -3.20
N ARG A 144 24.41 -0.58 -2.89
CA ARG A 144 25.54 -1.36 -2.35
C ARG A 144 26.61 -1.67 -3.40
N THR A 145 26.24 -1.83 -4.67
CA THR A 145 27.18 -2.14 -5.76
C THR A 145 27.82 -0.91 -6.39
N GLY A 146 27.50 0.31 -5.94
CA GLY A 146 27.99 1.54 -6.58
C GLY A 146 27.50 1.69 -8.03
N ALA A 147 26.50 0.92 -8.45
CA ALA A 147 25.98 0.83 -9.81
C ALA A 147 25.00 1.98 -10.15
N LEU A 148 25.19 3.15 -9.55
CA LEU A 148 24.75 4.43 -10.13
C LEU A 148 25.79 5.00 -11.10
N ARG A 149 26.62 4.14 -11.72
CA ARG A 149 27.29 4.47 -12.97
C ARG A 149 26.44 3.98 -14.14
N ALA A 150 25.88 4.97 -14.84
CA ALA A 150 25.46 4.93 -16.24
C ALA A 150 24.56 3.76 -16.66
N GLN A 151 23.26 4.05 -16.79
CA GLN A 151 22.51 3.37 -17.85
C GLN A 151 23.24 3.64 -19.19
N PRO A 152 23.60 2.60 -19.97
CA PRO A 152 24.14 2.79 -21.29
C PRO A 152 23.00 3.29 -22.19
N ARG A 153 23.10 4.54 -22.63
CA ARG A 153 22.38 4.98 -23.82
C ARG A 153 22.97 4.24 -25.03
N PRO A 154 22.16 3.65 -25.92
CA PRO A 154 22.65 3.21 -27.21
C PRO A 154 22.82 4.45 -28.09
N GLY A 155 24.05 4.95 -28.18
CA GLY A 155 24.42 6.05 -29.06
C GLY A 155 25.84 6.53 -28.75
N PRO A 156 26.75 6.58 -29.74
CA PRO A 156 28.09 7.08 -29.52
C PRO A 156 28.00 8.61 -29.34
N ILE A 157 28.15 9.08 -28.11
CA ILE A 157 28.38 10.50 -27.83
C ILE A 157 29.88 10.66 -27.57
N PRO A 158 30.62 11.32 -28.46
CA PRO A 158 32.03 11.62 -28.26
C PRO A 158 32.19 12.72 -27.22
N GLY A 159 33.10 12.52 -26.27
CA GLY A 159 33.70 13.59 -25.47
C GLY A 159 33.16 13.77 -24.05
N GLY A 160 33.89 13.21 -23.07
CA GLY A 160 34.13 13.85 -21.76
C GLY A 160 32.95 14.13 -20.84
N TYR A 161 32.36 13.09 -20.22
CA TYR A 161 31.60 13.28 -18.98
C TYR A 161 32.55 13.24 -17.79
N LEU A 162 33.18 14.39 -17.53
CA LEU A 162 33.70 14.73 -16.22
C LEU A 162 32.58 14.56 -15.19
N ALA A 163 32.92 13.98 -14.04
CA ALA A 163 32.04 13.68 -12.91
C ALA A 163 30.93 14.74 -12.73
N ALA A 164 29.71 14.40 -13.16
CA ALA A 164 28.57 15.26 -12.92
C ALA A 164 28.43 15.40 -11.39
N PRO A 165 28.21 16.62 -10.87
CA PRO A 165 27.97 16.83 -9.46
C PRO A 165 26.74 16.01 -9.05
N LEU A 166 26.93 14.99 -8.22
CA LEU A 166 25.85 14.14 -7.77
C LEU A 166 24.94 14.93 -6.83
N ILE A 167 23.64 14.87 -7.07
CA ILE A 167 22.63 15.28 -6.09
C ILE A 167 22.88 14.47 -4.82
N PRO A 168 22.95 15.11 -3.63
CA PRO A 168 23.25 14.39 -2.39
C PRO A 168 22.16 13.36 -2.07
N VAL A 169 22.55 12.09 -1.99
CA VAL A 169 21.64 10.94 -1.81
C VAL A 169 21.23 10.72 -0.36
N ASP A 170 21.98 11.29 0.58
CA ASP A 170 21.79 11.19 2.03
C ASP A 170 20.72 12.17 2.57
N ARG A 171 20.28 13.12 1.75
CA ARG A 171 19.32 14.14 2.15
C ARG A 171 17.90 13.62 2.03
N LEU A 172 17.23 13.48 3.16
CA LEU A 172 15.83 13.07 3.24
C LEU A 172 14.92 14.31 3.24
N VAL A 173 13.85 14.22 2.48
CA VAL A 173 12.84 15.26 2.32
C VAL A 173 11.52 14.77 2.91
N THR A 174 10.83 15.66 3.61
CA THR A 174 9.47 15.44 4.11
C THR A 174 8.61 16.61 3.68
N LEU A 175 7.61 16.34 2.85
CA LEU A 175 6.66 17.32 2.34
C LEU A 175 5.26 16.81 2.65
N GLU A 176 4.49 17.60 3.38
CA GLU A 176 3.08 17.34 3.60
C GLU A 176 2.29 18.51 3.04
N VAL A 177 1.56 18.25 1.96
CA VAL A 177 0.69 19.22 1.31
C VAL A 177 -0.71 18.61 1.21
N ASP A 178 -1.66 19.27 1.86
CA ASP A 178 -3.07 18.90 1.87
C ASP A 178 -3.61 18.81 0.43
N ARG A 179 -4.30 17.72 0.10
CA ARG A 179 -4.87 17.51 -1.23
C ARG A 179 -5.97 18.51 -1.57
N SER A 180 -6.64 19.08 -0.56
CA SER A 180 -7.66 20.12 -0.74
C SER A 180 -7.08 21.50 -1.08
N ARG A 181 -5.78 21.70 -0.81
CA ARG A 181 -5.09 23.00 -0.93
C ARG A 181 -3.75 22.80 -1.63
N PRO A 182 -3.75 22.63 -2.96
CA PRO A 182 -2.51 22.48 -3.72
C PRO A 182 -1.65 23.73 -3.60
N VAL A 183 -0.34 23.54 -3.54
CA VAL A 183 0.65 24.60 -3.36
C VAL A 183 1.43 24.79 -4.66
N ALA A 184 1.84 26.02 -4.97
CA ALA A 184 2.66 26.30 -6.15
C ALA A 184 3.97 25.49 -6.13
N LEU A 185 4.34 24.90 -7.27
CA LEU A 185 5.53 24.05 -7.36
C LEU A 185 6.80 24.82 -6.96
N SER A 186 6.92 26.10 -7.34
CA SER A 186 8.03 26.96 -6.94
C SER A 186 8.22 27.05 -5.42
N GLU A 187 7.12 27.12 -4.66
CA GLU A 187 7.15 27.14 -3.21
C GLU A 187 7.58 25.80 -2.64
N VAL A 188 7.11 24.69 -3.22
CA VAL A 188 7.55 23.34 -2.84
C VAL A 188 9.05 23.16 -3.05
N LEU A 189 9.60 23.59 -4.19
CA LEU A 189 11.05 23.51 -4.44
C LEU A 189 11.86 24.41 -3.49
N ALA A 190 11.31 25.56 -3.10
CA ALA A 190 11.92 26.43 -2.09
C ALA A 190 11.97 25.75 -0.71
N ARG A 191 10.89 25.05 -0.31
CA ARG A 191 10.87 24.25 0.93
C ARG A 191 11.88 23.10 0.89
N ILE A 192 12.00 22.40 -0.23
CA ILE A 192 13.03 21.36 -0.43
C ILE A 192 14.44 21.95 -0.29
N THR A 193 14.68 23.11 -0.91
CA THR A 193 15.98 23.80 -0.82
C THR A 193 16.30 24.18 0.62
N ALA A 194 15.33 24.73 1.36
CA ALA A 194 15.50 25.09 2.77
C ALA A 194 15.76 23.85 3.65
N GLN A 195 15.08 22.73 3.41
CA GLN A 195 15.24 21.51 4.20
C GLN A 195 16.58 20.82 3.94
N THR A 196 17.04 20.78 2.69
CA THR A 196 18.20 19.98 2.28
C THR A 196 19.50 20.76 2.19
N GLY A 197 19.42 22.10 2.09
CA GLY A 197 20.55 22.97 1.77
C GLY A 197 21.05 22.83 0.32
N TYR A 198 20.38 22.01 -0.51
CA TYR A 198 20.73 21.82 -1.92
C TYR A 198 19.84 22.70 -2.78
N VAL A 199 20.43 23.47 -3.70
CA VAL A 199 19.70 24.44 -4.51
C VAL A 199 18.85 23.74 -5.55
N VAL A 200 17.52 23.87 -5.44
CA VAL A 200 16.56 23.32 -6.40
C VAL A 200 15.74 24.45 -7.00
N ARG A 201 15.70 24.53 -8.32
CA ARG A 201 15.02 25.62 -9.05
C ARG A 201 14.13 25.09 -10.17
N LEU A 202 13.08 25.86 -10.44
CA LEU A 202 12.26 25.69 -11.63
C LEU A 202 12.82 26.58 -12.75
N ASP A 203 13.02 26.02 -13.94
CA ASP A 203 13.47 26.79 -15.10
C ASP A 203 12.43 27.87 -15.47
N ARG A 204 12.90 29.02 -15.96
CA ARG A 204 12.02 30.15 -16.34
C ARG A 204 11.06 29.80 -17.48
N ARG A 205 11.36 28.76 -18.27
CA ARG A 205 10.53 28.26 -19.36
C ARG A 205 9.43 27.30 -18.89
N ALA A 206 9.49 26.84 -17.64
CA ALA A 206 8.45 25.98 -17.10
C ALA A 206 7.14 26.75 -16.86
N PRO A 207 5.98 26.09 -17.04
CA PRO A 207 4.70 26.69 -16.68
C PRO A 207 4.69 27.09 -15.19
N ARG A 208 4.19 28.31 -14.91
CA ARG A 208 4.19 28.88 -13.55
C ARG A 208 2.97 28.44 -12.72
N ASP A 209 1.99 27.86 -13.38
CA ASP A 209 0.72 27.35 -12.84
C ASP A 209 0.85 25.90 -12.34
N LEU A 210 2.04 25.30 -12.38
CA LEU A 210 2.27 23.97 -11.82
C LEU A 210 2.04 23.99 -10.30
N THR A 211 1.18 23.10 -9.84
CA THR A 211 0.90 22.92 -8.42
C THR A 211 1.24 21.50 -7.97
N PHE A 212 1.56 21.35 -6.69
CA PHE A 212 1.83 20.07 -6.05
C PHE A 212 0.85 19.85 -4.89
N SER A 213 0.38 18.62 -4.74
CA SER A 213 -0.42 18.17 -3.61
C SER A 213 -0.07 16.72 -3.30
N GLY A 214 0.03 16.36 -2.02
CA GLY A 214 0.41 15.02 -1.60
C GLY A 214 1.34 15.03 -0.39
N SER A 215 1.65 13.82 0.08
CA SER A 215 2.57 13.59 1.19
C SER A 215 3.75 12.75 0.71
N ILE A 216 4.95 13.18 1.08
CA ILE A 216 6.22 12.53 0.87
C ILE A 216 6.90 12.53 2.23
N VAL A 217 7.22 11.35 2.78
CA VAL A 217 7.80 11.24 4.12
C VAL A 217 9.17 10.59 4.03
N ARG A 218 10.20 11.25 4.58
CA ARG A 218 11.57 10.73 4.71
C ARG A 218 12.12 10.10 3.43
N THR A 219 11.85 10.73 2.29
CA THR A 219 12.23 10.19 0.97
C THR A 219 13.53 10.83 0.49
N PRO A 220 14.47 10.07 -0.12
CA PRO A 220 15.71 10.63 -0.66
C PRO A 220 15.46 11.73 -1.69
N LEU A 221 16.21 12.84 -1.59
CA LEU A 221 16.07 14.01 -2.46
C LEU A 221 16.05 13.67 -3.97
N PRO A 222 16.94 12.82 -4.51
CA PRO A 222 16.91 12.49 -5.94
C PRO A 222 15.58 11.87 -6.39
N LEU A 223 15.00 11.01 -5.55
CA LEU A 223 13.74 10.35 -5.84
C LEU A 223 12.58 11.35 -5.81
N VAL A 224 12.56 12.25 -4.82
CA VAL A 224 11.55 13.32 -4.74
C VAL A 224 11.58 14.20 -5.99
N LEU A 225 12.78 14.64 -6.41
CA LEU A 225 12.92 15.48 -7.60
C LEU A 225 12.54 14.76 -8.88
N GLN A 226 12.86 13.47 -8.99
CA GLN A 226 12.46 12.64 -10.13
C GLN A 226 10.93 12.48 -10.18
N THR A 227 10.29 12.15 -9.06
CA THR A 227 8.83 11.98 -8.99
C THR A 227 8.11 13.29 -9.35
N ILE A 228 8.58 14.43 -8.82
CA ILE A 228 8.04 15.74 -9.19
C ILE A 228 8.22 16.01 -10.68
N ALA A 229 9.41 15.73 -11.23
CA ALA A 229 9.68 15.95 -12.65
C ALA A 229 8.73 15.13 -13.53
N GLU A 230 8.58 13.84 -13.25
CA GLU A 230 7.69 12.95 -14.00
C GLU A 230 6.23 13.37 -13.90
N THR A 231 5.75 13.68 -12.68
CA THR A 231 4.35 14.07 -12.44
C THR A 231 3.99 15.38 -13.15
N CYS A 232 4.93 16.32 -13.23
CA CYS A 232 4.72 17.63 -13.85
C CYS A 232 5.12 17.68 -15.34
N GLY A 233 5.52 16.56 -15.95
CA GLY A 233 6.01 16.56 -17.33
C GLY A 233 7.28 17.38 -17.55
N LEU A 234 8.12 17.48 -16.52
CA LEU A 234 9.40 18.17 -16.52
C LEU A 234 10.56 17.15 -16.65
N ARG A 235 11.75 17.67 -16.89
CA ARG A 235 13.00 16.92 -16.85
C ARG A 235 13.92 17.51 -15.79
N LEU A 236 14.54 16.63 -15.01
CA LEU A 236 15.57 17.01 -14.06
C LEU A 236 16.90 17.18 -14.79
N THR A 237 17.50 18.37 -14.69
CA THR A 237 18.84 18.69 -15.18
C THR A 237 19.69 19.14 -14.00
N VAL A 238 20.93 18.66 -13.91
CA VAL A 238 21.86 19.08 -12.86
C VAL A 238 22.93 20.00 -13.47
N ARG A 239 23.16 21.16 -12.86
CA ARG A 239 24.17 22.13 -13.29
C ARG A 239 25.01 22.53 -12.08
N GLY A 240 26.23 22.04 -11.96
CA GLY A 240 27.03 22.36 -10.77
C GLY A 240 26.32 21.90 -9.48
N GLN A 241 26.19 22.78 -8.51
CA GLN A 241 25.56 22.47 -7.22
C GLN A 241 24.04 22.73 -7.20
N GLU A 242 23.40 22.88 -8.36
CA GLU A 242 21.95 23.07 -8.45
C GLU A 242 21.26 22.00 -9.30
N ALA A 243 20.07 21.60 -8.86
CA ALA A 243 19.09 20.87 -9.66
C ALA A 243 18.09 21.85 -10.27
N ILE A 244 17.88 21.74 -11.58
CA ILE A 244 16.95 22.56 -12.35
C ILE A 244 15.92 21.65 -13.00
N LEU A 245 14.64 21.91 -12.71
CA LEU A 245 13.52 21.28 -13.41
C LEU A 245 13.18 22.08 -14.66
N VAL A 246 13.39 21.49 -15.84
CA VAL A 246 13.14 22.11 -17.15
C VAL A 246 11.92 21.48 -17.83
N PRO A 247 11.18 22.17 -18.71
CA PRO A 247 10.14 21.55 -19.52
C PRO A 247 10.66 20.32 -20.28
N ALA A 248 9.88 19.24 -20.33
CA ALA A 248 10.17 18.17 -21.28
C ALA A 248 10.03 18.73 -22.72
N PRO A 249 10.95 18.36 -23.64
CA PRO A 249 10.77 18.71 -25.04
C PRO A 249 9.46 18.10 -25.53
N LEU A 250 8.66 18.89 -26.24
CA LEU A 250 7.46 18.38 -26.89
C LEU A 250 7.86 17.17 -27.76
N PRO A 251 7.09 16.06 -27.72
CA PRO A 251 7.35 14.95 -28.62
C PRO A 251 7.31 15.51 -30.04
N SER A 252 8.44 15.48 -30.73
CA SER A 252 8.54 15.95 -32.11
C SER A 252 7.49 15.20 -32.91
N ALA A 253 6.58 15.96 -33.54
CA ALA A 253 5.50 15.39 -34.33
C ALA A 253 6.07 14.34 -35.29
N PRO A 254 5.39 13.18 -35.47
CA PRO A 254 5.88 12.15 -36.36
C PRO A 254 6.09 12.80 -37.74
N ARG A 255 7.35 12.80 -38.21
CA ARG A 255 7.67 13.25 -39.57
C ARG A 255 6.82 12.39 -40.50
N ARG A 256 5.75 12.97 -41.07
CA ARG A 256 5.04 12.36 -42.20
C ARG A 256 6.09 12.15 -43.28
N ARG A 257 6.47 10.90 -43.52
CA ARG A 257 7.30 10.57 -44.68
C ARG A 257 6.48 10.93 -45.92
N PRO A 258 7.05 11.68 -46.89
CA PRO A 258 6.39 11.95 -48.16
C PRO A 258 6.17 10.65 -48.94
#